data_AF-A0AAD2GAP1-F1
#
_entry.id   AF-A0AAD2GAP1-F1
#
_cell.length_a   1.000
_cell.length_b   1.000
_cell.length_c   1.000
_cell.angle_alpha   90.00
_cell.angle_beta   90.00
_cell.angle_gamma   90.00
#
_symmetry.space_group_name_H-M   'P 1'
#
loop_
_entity.id
_entity.type
_entity.pdbx_description
1 polymer ?
#
loop_
_entity_poly.entity_id
_entity_poly.type
_entity_poly.pdbx_seq_one_letter_code
_entity_poly.pdbx_strand_id
1 'polypeptide(L)'
;MTGRKFARIMRGLHIAPVNADPADPNQKLQEFSGALLERFRDLYEPKQQLSLDESLIRAFGRIGFKVRVVTKAARYGIKLYVLTESTSGYVLNVEMYTGGAGHIQSEELKKTTQVVKRLCNPYNGSYRTVYVDRFYTSIEVIKELHESDLFVTGTVMANRIPKHLRWTNKYARDKPRGYHECHVYTFEDSKGQTIVIGLTIWKDRKPVIVLTSDGDCRPTGSCKRRSKAERGIIDLNRPEIVRRYNEYMGGVDFADQRRLHAETRLHGLRRWWIRIFFYYVDVGIENAGILYCAAKKIPRKEWPNLLELKKQLVYHFMGSRIFAVEHGLPPADENSILPAHHIEKRYAQKKGRDSRRKCTLCLANGKYSKAGSVCAGCELGNGCCLPFCVEVDRNCWRLFHQMPLAQRERVVEIYEAGQASFLGRLGPPATKKRRK
;
A
#
# COMPACT_ATOMS: atom_id res chain seq x y z
N MET A 1 3.60 17.72 16.54
CA MET A 1 2.31 18.15 15.99
C MET A 1 1.36 18.26 17.14
N THR A 2 0.82 19.45 17.39
CA THR A 2 -0.28 19.55 18.36
C THR A 2 -1.51 18.84 17.80
N GLY A 3 -2.35 18.28 18.69
CA GLY A 3 -3.61 17.64 18.29
C GLY A 3 -4.52 18.58 17.49
N ARG A 4 -4.49 19.89 17.79
CA ARG A 4 -5.23 20.91 17.02
C ARG A 4 -4.70 21.06 15.58
N LYS A 5 -3.38 21.05 15.38
CA LYS A 5 -2.77 21.10 14.04
C LYS A 5 -3.13 19.83 13.25
N PHE A 6 -3.04 18.65 13.88
CA PHE A 6 -3.47 17.39 13.27
C PHE A 6 -4.95 17.43 12.85
N ALA A 7 -5.85 17.84 13.74
CA ALA A 7 -7.28 17.95 13.42
C ALA A 7 -7.57 18.98 12.31
N ARG A 8 -6.79 20.07 12.22
CA ARG A 8 -6.90 21.03 11.09
C ARG A 8 -6.45 20.41 9.77
N ILE A 9 -5.31 19.72 9.75
CA ILE A 9 -4.81 19.02 8.55
C ILE A 9 -5.81 17.96 8.12
N MET A 10 -6.27 17.12 9.05
CA MET A 10 -7.25 16.07 8.75
C MET A 10 -8.56 16.64 8.22
N ARG A 11 -8.99 17.84 8.65
CA ARG A 11 -10.16 18.54 8.09
C ARG A 11 -9.93 19.08 6.68
N GLY A 12 -8.73 19.58 6.40
CA GLY A 12 -8.36 20.18 5.10
C GLY A 12 -7.80 19.19 4.08
N LEU A 13 -7.48 17.96 4.46
CA LEU A 13 -7.01 16.92 3.54
C LEU A 13 -8.10 16.64 2.49
N HIS A 14 -7.70 16.57 1.23
CA HIS A 14 -8.51 16.19 0.08
C HIS A 14 -7.63 15.42 -0.92
N ILE A 15 -8.21 14.46 -1.63
CA ILE A 15 -7.54 13.62 -2.64
C ILE A 15 -8.10 13.83 -4.06
N ALA A 16 -9.01 14.80 -4.18
CA ALA A 16 -9.65 15.23 -5.41
C ALA A 16 -10.10 16.69 -5.20
N PRO A 17 -10.38 17.45 -6.27
CA PRO A 17 -10.89 18.82 -6.15
C PRO A 17 -12.10 18.92 -5.21
N VAL A 18 -12.17 19.98 -4.41
CA VAL A 18 -13.17 20.13 -3.33
C VAL A 18 -14.61 20.08 -3.86
N ASN A 19 -14.83 20.57 -5.09
CA ASN A 19 -16.13 20.62 -5.75
C ASN A 19 -16.42 19.40 -6.64
N ALA A 20 -15.57 18.38 -6.63
CA ALA A 20 -15.82 17.15 -7.37
C ALA A 20 -16.91 16.34 -6.65
N ASP A 21 -18.10 16.28 -7.28
CA ASP A 21 -19.20 15.40 -6.91
C ASP A 21 -19.47 14.37 -8.03
N PRO A 22 -18.54 13.41 -8.22
CA PRO A 22 -18.67 12.47 -9.31
C PRO A 22 -19.83 11.51 -9.09
N ALA A 23 -20.53 11.19 -10.17
CA ALA A 23 -21.60 10.18 -10.15
C ALA A 23 -21.08 8.80 -9.72
N ASP A 24 -19.86 8.42 -10.13
CA ASP A 24 -19.15 7.25 -9.61
C ASP A 24 -18.15 7.67 -8.50
N PRO A 25 -18.33 7.23 -7.25
CA PRO A 25 -17.39 7.48 -6.17
C PRO A 25 -15.93 7.08 -6.47
N ASN A 26 -15.69 6.11 -7.37
CA ASN A 26 -14.34 5.73 -7.78
C ASN A 26 -13.56 6.87 -8.45
N GLN A 27 -14.24 7.77 -9.17
CA GLN A 27 -13.58 8.91 -9.82
C GLN A 27 -12.89 9.84 -8.81
N LYS A 28 -13.41 9.91 -7.58
CA LYS A 28 -12.77 10.66 -6.49
C LYS A 28 -11.44 10.07 -6.05
N LEU A 29 -11.24 8.77 -6.26
CA LEU A 29 -10.02 8.06 -5.88
C LEU A 29 -9.03 7.97 -7.04
N GLN A 30 -9.50 8.06 -8.28
CA GLN A 30 -8.80 7.64 -9.48
C GLN A 30 -7.35 8.16 -9.58
N GLU A 31 -7.12 9.46 -9.40
CA GLU A 31 -5.77 10.05 -9.48
C GLU A 31 -4.86 9.51 -8.36
N PHE A 32 -5.33 9.55 -7.11
CA PHE A 32 -4.57 9.09 -5.95
C PHE A 32 -4.30 7.58 -5.97
N SER A 33 -5.33 6.76 -6.18
CA SER A 33 -5.17 5.30 -6.22
C SER A 33 -4.43 4.86 -7.47
N GLY A 34 -4.66 5.51 -8.60
CA GLY A 34 -3.99 5.22 -9.88
C GLY A 34 -2.48 5.34 -9.74
N ALA A 35 -2.00 6.46 -9.20
CA ALA A 35 -0.56 6.69 -9.00
C ALA A 35 0.09 5.65 -8.07
N LEU A 36 -0.60 5.23 -7.00
CA LEU A 36 -0.07 4.20 -6.09
C LEU A 36 -0.08 2.81 -6.74
N LEU A 37 -1.16 2.45 -7.42
CA LEU A 37 -1.29 1.15 -8.08
C LEU A 37 -0.30 1.00 -9.24
N GLU A 38 -0.02 2.07 -9.97
CA GLU A 38 1.05 2.10 -10.98
C GLU A 38 2.41 1.82 -10.34
N ARG A 39 2.74 2.50 -9.24
CA ARG A 39 3.98 2.22 -8.49
C ARG A 39 4.06 0.82 -7.93
N PHE A 40 2.96 0.24 -7.48
CA PHE A 40 2.96 -1.15 -7.01
C PHE A 40 3.31 -2.13 -8.12
N ARG A 41 2.87 -1.86 -9.35
CA ARG A 41 3.21 -2.68 -10.52
C ARG A 41 4.66 -2.48 -10.96
N ASP A 42 5.15 -1.24 -11.01
CA ASP A 42 6.53 -0.94 -11.42
C ASP A 42 7.58 -1.61 -10.51
N LEU A 43 7.28 -1.74 -9.22
CA LEU A 43 8.24 -2.19 -8.21
C LEU A 43 8.26 -3.71 -8.01
N TYR A 44 7.32 -4.45 -8.58
CA TYR A 44 7.15 -5.88 -8.30
C TYR A 44 6.63 -6.64 -9.51
N GLU A 45 7.42 -7.59 -9.98
CA GLU A 45 6.97 -8.60 -10.95
C GLU A 45 6.33 -9.78 -10.19
N PRO A 46 5.01 -10.01 -10.33
CA PRO A 46 4.37 -11.13 -9.65
C PRO A 46 4.79 -12.48 -10.22
N LYS A 47 4.61 -13.52 -9.41
CA LYS A 47 4.79 -14.91 -9.85
C LYS A 47 3.61 -15.36 -10.72
N GLN A 48 3.67 -16.62 -11.14
CA GLN A 48 2.67 -17.25 -11.99
C GLN A 48 1.24 -17.21 -11.43
N GLN A 49 1.09 -17.27 -10.10
CA GLN A 49 -0.22 -17.41 -9.46
C GLN A 49 -0.67 -16.09 -8.82
N LEU A 50 -1.86 -15.65 -9.22
CA LEU A 50 -2.54 -14.48 -8.71
C LEU A 50 -3.80 -14.90 -7.95
N SER A 51 -4.22 -14.12 -6.96
CA SER A 51 -5.45 -14.34 -6.18
C SER A 51 -6.32 -13.09 -6.25
N LEU A 52 -7.59 -13.28 -6.63
CA LEU A 52 -8.60 -12.23 -6.63
C LEU A 52 -9.72 -12.59 -5.65
N ASP A 53 -9.91 -11.70 -4.70
CA ASP A 53 -10.97 -11.80 -3.70
C ASP A 53 -11.29 -10.40 -3.14
N GLU A 54 -12.02 -10.37 -2.04
CA GLU A 54 -12.69 -9.20 -1.51
C GLU A 54 -12.11 -8.83 -0.15
N SER A 55 -11.76 -7.54 -0.01
CA SER A 55 -11.41 -6.94 1.27
C SER A 55 -12.56 -6.04 1.77
N LEU A 56 -12.63 -5.81 3.08
CA LEU A 56 -13.66 -4.98 3.70
C LEU A 56 -13.05 -3.95 4.65
N ILE A 57 -13.16 -2.68 4.27
CA ILE A 57 -12.76 -1.57 5.14
C ILE A 57 -13.93 -1.24 6.07
N ARG A 58 -13.71 -1.38 7.38
CA ARG A 58 -14.72 -1.06 8.40
C ARG A 58 -15.15 0.40 8.30
N ALA A 59 -16.45 0.62 8.05
CA ALA A 59 -17.00 1.96 7.90
C ALA A 59 -18.39 2.06 8.55
N PHE A 60 -18.61 3.16 9.27
CA PHE A 60 -19.87 3.51 9.90
C PHE A 60 -20.39 4.83 9.34
N GLY A 61 -21.69 5.07 9.48
CA GLY A 61 -22.37 6.26 8.96
C GLY A 61 -23.16 6.02 7.68
N ARG A 62 -23.63 7.13 7.08
CA ARG A 62 -24.44 7.17 5.86
C ARG A 62 -23.52 7.18 4.65
N ILE A 63 -23.30 6.01 4.06
CA ILE A 63 -22.51 5.80 2.84
C ILE A 63 -23.36 4.94 1.92
N GLY A 64 -23.68 5.43 0.72
CA GLY A 64 -24.66 4.80 -0.18
C GLY A 64 -24.26 3.40 -0.69
N PHE A 65 -22.97 3.10 -0.72
CA PHE A 65 -22.41 1.83 -1.22
C PHE A 65 -21.78 0.97 -0.11
N LYS A 66 -22.09 1.26 1.15
CA LYS A 66 -21.67 0.40 2.28
C LYS A 66 -22.38 -0.94 2.20
N VAL A 67 -21.62 -2.03 2.36
CA VAL A 67 -22.15 -3.39 2.33
C VAL A 67 -22.11 -4.05 3.70
N ARG A 68 -22.94 -5.08 3.87
CA ARG A 68 -22.87 -6.03 4.98
C ARG A 68 -22.30 -7.35 4.47
N VAL A 69 -21.15 -7.76 5.00
CA VAL A 69 -20.51 -9.05 4.67
C VAL A 69 -20.37 -9.85 5.97
N VAL A 70 -21.27 -10.82 6.17
CA VAL A 70 -21.41 -11.57 7.43
C VAL A 70 -20.13 -12.34 7.80
N THR A 71 -19.40 -12.81 6.79
CA THR A 71 -18.21 -13.65 6.95
C THR A 71 -16.95 -12.87 7.34
N LYS A 72 -16.88 -11.56 7.09
CA LYS A 72 -15.70 -10.73 7.41
C LYS A 72 -15.84 -10.11 8.80
N ALA A 73 -14.74 -10.01 9.54
CA ALA A 73 -14.72 -9.54 10.94
C ALA A 73 -15.35 -8.15 11.14
N ALA A 74 -15.16 -7.22 10.20
CA ALA A 74 -15.75 -5.89 10.27
C ALA A 74 -17.28 -5.87 10.12
N ARG A 75 -17.87 -6.89 9.45
CA ARG A 75 -19.30 -7.08 9.11
C ARG A 75 -19.97 -6.00 8.28
N TYR A 76 -19.64 -4.72 8.49
CA TYR A 76 -20.16 -3.56 7.78
C TYR A 76 -19.02 -2.67 7.31
N GLY A 77 -19.01 -2.32 6.03
CA GLY A 77 -17.90 -1.58 5.48
C GLY A 77 -18.00 -1.26 4.01
N ILE A 78 -16.92 -0.68 3.49
CA ILE A 78 -16.70 -0.44 2.07
C ILE A 78 -16.00 -1.68 1.53
N LYS A 79 -16.63 -2.35 0.56
CA LYS A 79 -16.06 -3.53 -0.08
C LYS A 79 -15.08 -3.11 -1.16
N LEU A 80 -13.93 -3.76 -1.17
CA LEU A 80 -12.92 -3.63 -2.20
C LEU A 80 -12.75 -4.99 -2.89
N TYR A 81 -12.54 -4.94 -4.19
CA TYR A 81 -12.04 -6.05 -4.98
C TYR A 81 -10.52 -5.90 -5.08
N VAL A 82 -9.78 -6.95 -4.75
CA VAL A 82 -8.33 -6.88 -4.60
C VAL A 82 -7.70 -8.01 -5.41
N LEU A 83 -6.70 -7.68 -6.22
CA LEU A 83 -5.83 -8.63 -6.89
C LEU A 83 -4.49 -8.66 -6.16
N THR A 84 -3.99 -9.86 -5.85
CA THR A 84 -2.71 -10.08 -5.18
C THR A 84 -1.87 -11.13 -5.88
N GLU A 85 -0.56 -11.12 -5.67
CA GLU A 85 0.26 -12.31 -5.93
C GLU A 85 0.00 -13.35 -4.83
N SER A 86 -0.34 -14.57 -5.23
CA SER A 86 -0.92 -15.58 -4.34
C SER A 86 -0.06 -15.96 -3.14
N THR A 87 1.27 -16.02 -3.29
CA THR A 87 2.16 -16.56 -2.24
C THR A 87 2.61 -15.50 -1.24
N SER A 88 2.94 -14.30 -1.70
CA SER A 88 3.37 -13.18 -0.87
C SER A 88 2.20 -12.36 -0.36
N GLY A 89 1.04 -12.36 -1.03
CA GLY A 89 -0.06 -11.45 -0.77
C GLY A 89 0.28 -9.99 -1.13
N TYR A 90 1.25 -9.76 -2.02
CA TYR A 90 1.55 -8.43 -2.54
C TYR A 90 0.34 -7.90 -3.30
N VAL A 91 -0.15 -6.72 -2.96
CA VAL A 91 -1.34 -6.14 -3.58
C VAL A 91 -0.97 -5.50 -4.91
N LEU A 92 -1.58 -5.99 -5.98
CA LEU A 92 -1.28 -5.64 -7.37
C LEU A 92 -2.28 -4.65 -7.95
N ASN A 93 -3.57 -4.83 -7.62
CA ASN A 93 -4.64 -3.97 -8.11
C ASN A 93 -5.80 -3.93 -7.11
N VAL A 94 -6.54 -2.82 -7.09
CA VAL A 94 -7.68 -2.63 -6.17
C VAL A 94 -8.76 -1.82 -6.88
N GLU A 95 -10.01 -2.27 -6.77
CA GLU A 95 -11.20 -1.55 -7.24
C GLU A 95 -12.24 -1.49 -6.12
N MET A 96 -12.83 -0.31 -5.86
CA MET A 96 -13.88 -0.19 -4.85
C MET A 96 -15.25 -0.51 -5.43
N TYR A 97 -16.03 -1.29 -4.68
CA TYR A 97 -17.44 -1.52 -4.98
C TYR A 97 -18.28 -0.26 -4.69
N THR A 98 -18.99 0.22 -5.71
CA THR A 98 -19.83 1.43 -5.65
C THR A 98 -21.33 1.16 -5.75
N GLY A 99 -21.77 -0.09 -5.56
CA GLY A 99 -23.19 -0.43 -5.68
C GLY A 99 -23.64 -0.53 -7.13
N GLY A 100 -24.79 0.07 -7.44
CA GLY A 100 -25.36 0.11 -8.79
C GLY A 100 -24.69 1.10 -9.74
N ALA A 101 -23.92 2.06 -9.20
CA ALA A 101 -23.31 3.18 -9.93
C ALA A 101 -21.93 2.87 -10.54
N GLY A 102 -21.49 1.60 -10.52
CA GLY A 102 -20.18 1.24 -11.06
C GLY A 102 -20.12 1.38 -12.58
N HIS A 103 -18.90 1.55 -13.11
CA HIS A 103 -18.60 1.53 -14.54
C HIS A 103 -19.15 0.27 -15.24
N ILE A 104 -20.30 0.40 -15.90
CA ILE A 104 -20.82 -0.57 -16.87
C ILE A 104 -20.08 -0.29 -18.17
N GLN A 105 -19.17 -1.19 -18.57
CA GLN A 105 -18.43 -1.07 -19.83
C GLN A 105 -19.08 -1.85 -20.97
N SER A 106 -19.94 -2.81 -20.64
CA SER A 106 -20.67 -3.64 -21.59
C SER A 106 -21.99 -4.06 -20.96
N GLU A 107 -23.07 -4.01 -21.73
CA GLU A 107 -24.37 -4.57 -21.32
C GLU A 107 -24.43 -6.10 -21.51
N GLU A 108 -23.53 -6.65 -22.32
CA GLU A 108 -23.50 -8.07 -22.68
C GLU A 108 -22.81 -8.93 -21.60
N LEU A 109 -21.80 -8.38 -20.92
CA LEU A 109 -21.05 -9.10 -19.88
C LEU A 109 -21.65 -8.91 -18.50
N LYS A 110 -21.62 -9.97 -17.68
CA LYS A 110 -22.03 -9.85 -16.27
C LYS A 110 -21.11 -8.87 -15.52
N LYS A 111 -21.69 -8.11 -14.59
CA LYS A 111 -20.93 -7.16 -13.73
C LYS A 111 -19.73 -7.81 -13.04
N THR A 112 -19.85 -9.06 -12.60
CA THR A 112 -18.75 -9.81 -11.98
C THR A 112 -17.61 -10.05 -12.95
N THR A 113 -17.91 -10.37 -14.21
CA THR A 113 -16.93 -10.59 -15.27
C THR A 113 -16.20 -9.31 -15.60
N GLN A 114 -16.93 -8.18 -15.70
CA GLN A 114 -16.34 -6.86 -15.95
C GLN A 114 -15.34 -6.46 -14.85
N VAL A 115 -15.69 -6.67 -13.57
CA VAL A 115 -14.78 -6.40 -12.44
C VAL A 115 -13.51 -7.25 -12.53
N VAL A 116 -13.64 -8.55 -12.81
CA VAL A 116 -12.49 -9.46 -12.95
C VAL A 116 -11.58 -9.01 -14.10
N LYS A 117 -12.15 -8.71 -15.28
CA LYS A 117 -11.40 -8.20 -16.43
C LYS A 117 -10.64 -6.91 -16.09
N ARG A 118 -11.29 -5.94 -15.45
CA ARG A 118 -10.65 -4.65 -15.09
C ARG A 118 -9.50 -4.83 -14.11
N LEU A 119 -9.67 -5.67 -13.09
CA LEU A 119 -8.60 -5.92 -12.12
C LEU A 119 -7.41 -6.63 -12.74
N CYS A 120 -7.64 -7.55 -13.67
CA CYS A 120 -6.59 -8.34 -14.32
C CYS A 120 -5.97 -7.65 -15.54
N ASN A 121 -6.60 -6.59 -16.08
CA ASN A 121 -6.16 -5.88 -17.28
C ASN A 121 -4.64 -5.57 -17.32
N PRO A 122 -4.00 -5.09 -16.24
CA PRO A 122 -2.56 -4.82 -16.25
C PRO A 122 -1.66 -6.04 -16.47
N TYR A 123 -2.22 -7.25 -16.43
CA TYR A 123 -1.52 -8.53 -16.58
C TYR A 123 -1.98 -9.30 -17.84
N ASN A 124 -2.76 -8.68 -18.72
CA ASN A 124 -3.09 -9.29 -20.00
C ASN A 124 -1.81 -9.64 -20.77
N GLY A 125 -1.80 -10.79 -21.47
CA GLY A 125 -0.59 -11.26 -22.17
C GLY A 125 0.44 -11.96 -21.27
N SER A 126 0.22 -12.02 -19.96
CA SER A 126 1.23 -12.59 -19.04
C SER A 126 1.11 -14.10 -18.84
N TYR A 127 0.08 -14.75 -19.39
CA TYR A 127 -0.21 -16.18 -19.23
C TYR A 127 -0.26 -16.64 -17.76
N ARG A 128 -0.63 -15.72 -16.85
CA ARG A 128 -0.75 -15.99 -15.40
C ARG A 128 -2.07 -16.64 -15.07
N THR A 129 -2.09 -17.31 -13.92
CA THR A 129 -3.28 -17.99 -13.42
C THR A 129 -3.93 -17.20 -12.30
N VAL A 130 -5.17 -16.80 -12.52
CA VAL A 130 -5.98 -16.08 -11.54
C VAL A 130 -6.85 -17.07 -10.76
N TYR A 131 -6.59 -17.17 -9.47
CA TYR A 131 -7.38 -17.94 -8.53
C TYR A 131 -8.53 -17.09 -7.98
N VAL A 132 -9.76 -17.55 -8.13
CA VAL A 132 -10.96 -16.78 -7.77
C VAL A 132 -12.00 -17.60 -7.01
N ASP A 133 -12.76 -16.96 -6.10
CA ASP A 133 -13.84 -17.62 -5.36
C ASP A 133 -15.05 -17.93 -6.27
N ARG A 134 -15.92 -18.82 -5.80
CA ARG A 134 -17.20 -19.20 -6.41
C ARG A 134 -18.12 -18.06 -6.76
N PHE A 135 -17.98 -16.89 -6.12
CA PHE A 135 -18.76 -15.71 -6.50
C PHE A 135 -18.41 -15.24 -7.91
N TYR A 136 -17.13 -15.30 -8.28
CA TYR A 136 -16.58 -14.86 -9.55
C TYR A 136 -16.58 -15.94 -10.62
N THR A 137 -16.26 -17.18 -10.26
CA THR A 137 -16.04 -18.25 -11.24
C THR A 137 -17.26 -18.52 -12.10
N SER A 138 -17.04 -18.53 -13.42
CA SER A 138 -17.99 -18.96 -14.44
C SER A 138 -17.26 -19.28 -15.74
N ILE A 139 -17.92 -20.00 -16.66
CA ILE A 139 -17.38 -20.27 -18.00
C ILE A 139 -17.14 -18.94 -18.76
N GLU A 140 -18.01 -17.94 -18.58
CA GLU A 140 -17.86 -16.59 -19.16
C GLU A 140 -16.54 -15.95 -18.72
N VAL A 141 -16.22 -15.95 -17.41
CA VAL A 141 -14.95 -15.41 -16.91
C VAL A 141 -13.73 -16.12 -17.49
N ILE A 142 -13.79 -17.45 -17.64
CA ILE A 142 -12.69 -18.22 -18.22
C ILE A 142 -12.45 -17.83 -19.67
N LYS A 143 -13.51 -17.72 -20.48
CA LYS A 143 -13.41 -17.30 -21.88
C LYS A 143 -12.84 -15.89 -22.00
N GLU A 144 -13.40 -14.93 -21.26
CA GLU A 144 -12.98 -13.54 -21.32
C GLU A 144 -11.53 -13.30 -20.87
N LEU A 145 -11.05 -14.04 -19.87
CA LEU A 145 -9.64 -13.95 -19.46
C LEU A 145 -8.72 -14.71 -20.40
N HIS A 146 -9.17 -15.80 -21.02
CA HIS A 146 -8.38 -16.50 -22.02
C HIS A 146 -8.14 -15.64 -23.28
N GLU A 147 -9.13 -14.89 -23.73
CA GLU A 147 -8.98 -13.88 -24.80
C GLU A 147 -7.93 -12.81 -24.45
N SER A 148 -7.70 -12.61 -23.15
CA SER A 148 -6.68 -11.70 -22.59
C SER A 148 -5.37 -12.40 -22.24
N ASP A 149 -5.15 -13.63 -22.72
CA ASP A 149 -3.98 -14.46 -22.47
C ASP A 149 -3.73 -14.70 -20.96
N LEU A 150 -4.81 -14.97 -20.22
CA LEU A 150 -4.82 -15.30 -18.79
C LEU A 150 -5.58 -16.60 -18.53
N PHE A 151 -5.13 -17.35 -17.53
CA PHE A 151 -5.81 -18.56 -17.07
C PHE A 151 -6.57 -18.33 -15.77
N VAL A 152 -7.53 -19.20 -15.48
CA VAL A 152 -8.37 -19.09 -14.29
C VAL A 152 -8.49 -20.45 -13.62
N THR A 153 -8.44 -20.47 -12.30
CA THR A 153 -8.84 -21.61 -11.49
C THR A 153 -9.74 -21.14 -10.37
N GLY A 154 -10.93 -21.73 -10.23
CA GLY A 154 -11.86 -21.29 -9.20
C GLY A 154 -12.84 -22.36 -8.79
N THR A 155 -13.28 -22.31 -7.54
CA THR A 155 -14.48 -23.08 -7.15
C THR A 155 -15.69 -22.50 -7.86
N VAL A 156 -16.71 -23.29 -8.17
CA VAL A 156 -17.90 -22.80 -8.89
C VAL A 156 -19.18 -23.28 -8.23
N MET A 157 -20.23 -22.45 -8.31
CA MET A 157 -21.56 -22.84 -7.86
C MET A 157 -22.15 -23.91 -8.79
N ALA A 158 -22.76 -24.95 -8.24
CA ALA A 158 -23.34 -26.05 -9.03
C ALA A 158 -24.37 -25.57 -10.07
N ASN A 159 -25.09 -24.48 -9.80
CA ASN A 159 -26.05 -23.90 -10.75
C ASN A 159 -25.40 -23.20 -11.96
N ARG A 160 -24.07 -23.01 -11.96
CA ARG A 160 -23.30 -22.37 -13.05
C ARG A 160 -22.59 -23.37 -13.97
N ILE A 161 -22.77 -24.68 -13.75
CA ILE A 161 -22.28 -25.75 -14.65
C ILE A 161 -23.46 -26.42 -15.38
N PRO A 162 -23.24 -27.08 -16.53
CA PRO A 162 -24.31 -27.78 -17.26
C PRO A 162 -25.07 -28.79 -16.37
N LYS A 163 -26.40 -28.85 -16.54
CA LYS A 163 -27.30 -29.61 -15.64
C LYS A 163 -26.95 -31.10 -15.55
N HIS A 164 -26.56 -31.72 -16.66
CA HIS A 164 -26.26 -33.16 -16.74
C HIS A 164 -25.01 -33.59 -15.94
N LEU A 165 -24.18 -32.64 -15.49
CA LEU A 165 -22.96 -32.89 -14.73
C LEU A 165 -23.15 -32.64 -13.23
N ARG A 166 -24.29 -32.05 -12.85
CA ARG A 166 -24.54 -31.68 -11.47
C ARG A 166 -24.83 -32.93 -10.67
N TRP A 167 -24.06 -33.18 -9.62
CA TRP A 167 -24.41 -34.21 -8.67
C TRP A 167 -25.70 -33.84 -7.94
N THR A 168 -26.67 -34.75 -7.95
CA THR A 168 -27.85 -34.62 -7.09
C THR A 168 -27.46 -34.87 -5.63
N ASN A 169 -28.27 -34.39 -4.69
CA ASN A 169 -28.03 -34.66 -3.27
C ASN A 169 -28.03 -36.17 -2.95
N LYS A 170 -28.86 -36.95 -3.66
CA LYS A 170 -28.87 -38.42 -3.54
C LYS A 170 -27.54 -38.99 -4.03
N TYR A 171 -27.18 -38.69 -5.28
CA TYR A 171 -25.92 -39.15 -5.89
C TYR A 171 -24.71 -38.81 -5.03
N ALA A 172 -24.61 -37.56 -4.56
CA ALA A 172 -23.51 -37.11 -3.72
C ALA A 172 -23.46 -37.80 -2.35
N ARG A 173 -24.59 -38.29 -1.80
CA ARG A 173 -24.61 -39.02 -0.51
C ARG A 173 -24.10 -40.45 -0.67
N ASP A 174 -24.39 -41.08 -1.80
CA ASP A 174 -24.05 -42.47 -2.07
C ASP A 174 -22.55 -42.64 -2.41
N LYS A 175 -21.85 -41.56 -2.77
CA LYS A 175 -20.41 -41.59 -3.05
C LYS A 175 -19.56 -41.50 -1.78
N PRO A 176 -18.48 -42.30 -1.68
CA PRO A 176 -17.56 -42.23 -0.55
C PRO A 176 -16.81 -40.89 -0.55
N ARG A 177 -16.35 -40.49 0.63
CA ARG A 177 -15.47 -39.33 0.78
C ARG A 177 -14.15 -39.61 0.05
N GLY A 178 -13.66 -38.64 -0.72
CA GLY A 178 -12.49 -38.77 -1.61
C GLY A 178 -12.84 -39.11 -3.06
N TYR A 179 -14.09 -39.51 -3.35
CA TYR A 179 -14.55 -39.74 -4.71
C TYR A 179 -14.50 -38.45 -5.55
N HIS A 180 -14.12 -38.55 -6.82
CA HIS A 180 -14.15 -37.42 -7.73
C HIS A 180 -14.54 -37.86 -9.14
N GLU A 181 -15.05 -36.88 -9.91
CA GLU A 181 -15.29 -36.98 -11.34
C GLU A 181 -14.65 -35.78 -12.03
N CYS A 182 -14.12 -36.02 -13.22
CA CYS A 182 -13.46 -35.02 -14.05
C CYS A 182 -14.12 -34.99 -15.42
N HIS A 183 -14.40 -33.80 -15.91
CA HIS A 183 -14.93 -33.55 -17.23
C HIS A 183 -14.10 -32.48 -17.92
N VAL A 184 -13.99 -32.57 -19.25
CA VAL A 184 -13.24 -31.62 -20.07
C VAL A 184 -14.20 -31.04 -21.09
N TYR A 185 -14.14 -29.72 -21.25
CA TYR A 185 -14.84 -28.97 -22.29
C TYR A 185 -13.83 -28.33 -23.20
N THR A 186 -14.16 -28.28 -24.47
CA THR A 186 -13.42 -27.50 -25.46
C THR A 186 -14.32 -26.42 -26.04
N PHE A 187 -13.73 -25.26 -26.30
CA PHE A 187 -14.36 -24.18 -27.05
C PHE A 187 -13.33 -23.60 -27.99
N GLU A 188 -13.76 -23.05 -29.12
CA GLU A 188 -12.88 -22.21 -29.92
C GLU A 188 -12.95 -20.77 -29.43
N ASP A 189 -11.80 -20.12 -29.31
CA ASP A 189 -11.67 -18.70 -29.02
C ASP A 189 -11.87 -17.86 -30.30
N SER A 190 -11.85 -16.53 -30.17
CA SER A 190 -11.99 -15.61 -31.30
C SER A 190 -10.87 -15.73 -32.35
N LYS A 191 -9.74 -16.34 -31.98
CA LYS A 191 -8.54 -16.57 -32.81
C LYS A 191 -8.53 -17.97 -33.43
N GLY A 192 -9.56 -18.79 -33.22
CA GLY A 192 -9.64 -20.19 -33.69
C GLY A 192 -8.81 -21.19 -32.87
N GLN A 193 -8.33 -20.80 -31.68
CA GLN A 193 -7.60 -21.69 -30.76
C GLN A 193 -8.57 -22.47 -29.88
N THR A 194 -8.28 -23.75 -29.67
CA THR A 194 -9.07 -24.59 -28.77
C THR A 194 -8.71 -24.30 -27.30
N ILE A 195 -9.64 -23.70 -26.58
CA ILE A 195 -9.61 -23.53 -25.13
C ILE A 195 -10.06 -24.83 -24.46
N VAL A 196 -9.23 -25.37 -23.57
CA VAL A 196 -9.57 -26.53 -22.76
C VAL A 196 -9.96 -26.08 -21.35
N ILE A 197 -11.15 -26.46 -20.91
CA ILE A 197 -11.64 -26.19 -19.55
C ILE A 197 -11.85 -27.52 -18.82
N GLY A 198 -11.10 -27.71 -17.75
CA GLY A 198 -11.29 -28.82 -16.82
C GLY A 198 -12.35 -28.50 -15.77
N LEU A 199 -13.25 -29.45 -15.51
CA LEU A 199 -14.21 -29.44 -14.43
C LEU A 199 -13.95 -30.64 -13.52
N THR A 200 -13.70 -30.38 -12.25
CA THR A 200 -13.54 -31.44 -11.25
C THR A 200 -14.62 -31.31 -10.18
N ILE A 201 -15.34 -32.40 -9.90
CA ILE A 201 -16.26 -32.51 -8.77
C ILE A 201 -15.63 -33.48 -7.77
N TRP A 202 -15.32 -33.00 -6.56
CA TRP A 202 -14.69 -33.79 -5.51
C TRP A 202 -15.58 -33.88 -4.27
N LYS A 203 -15.77 -35.10 -3.75
CA LYS A 203 -16.54 -35.38 -2.54
C LYS A 203 -15.64 -35.27 -1.31
N ASP A 204 -15.67 -34.14 -0.61
CA ASP A 204 -15.27 -34.11 0.79
C ASP A 204 -16.49 -34.41 1.69
N ARG A 205 -16.80 -33.57 2.68
CA ARG A 205 -18.09 -33.67 3.38
C ARG A 205 -19.27 -33.32 2.46
N LYS A 206 -19.07 -32.30 1.63
CA LYS A 206 -19.99 -31.87 0.58
C LYS A 206 -19.22 -31.82 -0.76
N PRO A 207 -19.92 -31.94 -1.91
CA PRO A 207 -19.27 -31.78 -3.21
C PRO A 207 -18.64 -30.40 -3.33
N VAL A 208 -17.39 -30.37 -3.79
CA VAL A 208 -16.66 -29.17 -4.19
C VAL A 208 -16.46 -29.24 -5.68
N ILE A 209 -16.85 -28.19 -6.39
CA ILE A 209 -16.76 -28.12 -7.85
C ILE A 209 -15.70 -27.07 -8.18
N VAL A 210 -14.72 -27.44 -9.00
CA VAL A 210 -13.63 -26.58 -9.44
C VAL A 210 -13.60 -26.52 -10.96
N LEU A 211 -13.51 -25.32 -11.52
CA LEU A 211 -13.22 -25.08 -12.93
C LEU A 211 -11.78 -24.59 -13.07
N THR A 212 -11.11 -25.01 -14.14
CA THR A 212 -9.75 -24.57 -14.47
C THR A 212 -9.51 -24.46 -15.96
N SER A 213 -8.75 -23.45 -16.38
CA SER A 213 -8.09 -23.39 -17.70
C SER A 213 -6.55 -23.52 -17.60
N ASP A 214 -5.98 -23.62 -16.38
CA ASP A 214 -4.53 -23.70 -16.10
C ASP A 214 -4.03 -25.11 -15.76
N GLY A 215 -4.63 -26.15 -16.32
CA GLY A 215 -4.05 -27.50 -16.19
C GLY A 215 -5.01 -28.65 -16.16
N ASP A 216 -4.40 -29.82 -15.97
CA ASP A 216 -5.06 -31.11 -16.00
C ASP A 216 -5.92 -31.34 -14.75
N CYS A 217 -7.18 -31.67 -14.96
CA CYS A 217 -8.14 -32.00 -13.91
C CYS A 217 -7.98 -33.44 -13.38
N ARG A 218 -7.27 -34.31 -14.11
CA ARG A 218 -7.15 -35.77 -13.86
C ARG A 218 -6.15 -36.17 -12.77
N PRO A 219 -4.99 -35.51 -12.60
CA PRO A 219 -4.01 -35.94 -11.61
C PRO A 219 -4.58 -35.88 -10.18
N THR A 220 -4.21 -36.88 -9.39
CA THR A 220 -4.67 -37.03 -8.01
C THR A 220 -3.51 -37.16 -7.05
N GLY A 221 -3.67 -36.59 -5.86
CA GLY A 221 -2.80 -36.83 -4.71
C GLY A 221 -3.59 -37.30 -3.49
N SER A 222 -2.91 -37.46 -2.36
CA SER A 222 -3.57 -37.74 -1.08
C SER A 222 -3.71 -36.47 -0.23
N CYS A 223 -4.67 -36.48 0.69
CA CYS A 223 -4.78 -35.47 1.73
C CYS A 223 -5.30 -36.07 3.04
N LYS A 224 -4.75 -35.59 4.16
CA LYS A 224 -5.20 -35.95 5.51
C LYS A 224 -6.44 -35.16 5.90
N ARG A 225 -7.44 -35.84 6.46
CA ARG A 225 -8.66 -35.22 7.00
C ARG A 225 -9.08 -35.86 8.30
N ARG A 226 -9.57 -35.05 9.24
CA ARG A 226 -10.22 -35.58 10.45
C ARG A 226 -11.57 -36.20 10.08
N SER A 227 -11.80 -37.45 10.50
CA SER A 227 -13.05 -38.18 10.38
C SER A 227 -13.67 -38.32 11.77
N LYS A 228 -14.92 -37.86 11.94
CA LYS A 228 -15.66 -38.10 13.19
C LYS A 228 -16.16 -39.55 13.27
N ALA A 229 -16.52 -40.14 12.13
CA ALA A 229 -17.00 -41.51 12.03
C ALA A 229 -15.91 -42.50 12.44
N GLU A 230 -14.69 -42.31 11.93
CA GLU A 230 -13.55 -43.20 12.19
C GLU A 230 -12.68 -42.72 13.36
N ARG A 231 -13.13 -41.71 14.12
CA ARG A 231 -12.44 -41.15 15.31
C ARG A 231 -10.93 -40.94 15.11
N GLY A 232 -10.53 -40.40 13.95
CA GLY A 232 -9.11 -40.31 13.59
C GLY A 232 -8.82 -39.40 12.41
N ILE A 233 -7.59 -39.49 11.90
CA ILE A 233 -7.16 -38.88 10.65
C ILE A 233 -7.22 -39.95 9.57
N ILE A 234 -7.90 -39.64 8.47
CA ILE A 234 -8.02 -40.49 7.30
C ILE A 234 -7.26 -39.88 6.13
N ASP A 235 -6.64 -40.72 5.32
CA ASP A 235 -6.05 -40.34 4.04
C ASP A 235 -7.08 -40.48 2.94
N LEU A 236 -7.29 -39.39 2.20
CA LEU A 236 -8.28 -39.31 1.14
C LEU A 236 -7.62 -38.97 -0.17
N ASN A 237 -8.09 -39.60 -1.24
CA ASN A 237 -7.79 -39.13 -2.59
C ASN A 237 -8.36 -37.71 -2.76
N ARG A 238 -7.51 -36.80 -3.26
CA ARG A 238 -7.85 -35.41 -3.58
C ARG A 238 -7.25 -35.06 -4.95
N PRO A 239 -8.07 -34.55 -5.89
CA PRO A 239 -7.58 -34.03 -7.16
C PRO A 239 -6.55 -32.92 -6.97
N GLU A 240 -5.51 -32.92 -7.81
CA GLU A 240 -4.39 -31.98 -7.73
C GLU A 240 -4.85 -30.53 -7.93
N ILE A 241 -5.86 -30.30 -8.78
CA ILE A 241 -6.44 -28.97 -8.97
C ILE A 241 -7.08 -28.41 -7.68
N VAL A 242 -7.65 -29.28 -6.83
CA VAL A 242 -8.18 -28.88 -5.53
C VAL A 242 -7.03 -28.53 -4.58
N ARG A 243 -5.88 -29.21 -4.68
CA ARG A 243 -4.68 -28.83 -3.91
C ARG A 243 -4.18 -27.45 -4.33
N ARG A 244 -3.99 -27.21 -5.63
CA ARG A 244 -3.54 -25.92 -6.19
C ARG A 244 -4.47 -24.78 -5.82
N TYR A 245 -5.79 -24.98 -5.94
CA TYR A 245 -6.77 -23.97 -5.52
C TYR A 245 -6.59 -23.57 -4.05
N ASN A 246 -6.48 -24.54 -3.15
CA ASN A 246 -6.30 -24.26 -1.72
C ASN A 246 -4.94 -23.61 -1.41
N GLU A 247 -3.93 -23.83 -2.25
CA GLU A 247 -2.60 -23.23 -2.11
C GLU A 247 -2.59 -21.75 -2.52
N TYR A 248 -3.25 -21.41 -3.64
CA TYR A 248 -3.08 -20.11 -4.28
C TYR A 248 -4.24 -19.13 -4.09
N MET A 249 -5.43 -19.58 -3.68
CA MET A 249 -6.57 -18.67 -3.46
C MET A 249 -6.35 -17.69 -2.30
N GLY A 250 -5.50 -18.01 -1.32
CA GLY A 250 -5.36 -17.27 -0.06
C GLY A 250 -4.62 -15.93 -0.09
N GLY A 251 -4.17 -15.45 -1.25
CA GLY A 251 -3.33 -14.25 -1.37
C GLY A 251 -3.95 -12.99 -0.73
N VAL A 252 -5.22 -12.72 -1.03
CA VAL A 252 -5.96 -11.58 -0.45
C VAL A 252 -6.17 -11.74 1.04
N ASP A 253 -6.47 -12.96 1.52
CA ASP A 253 -6.62 -13.22 2.96
C ASP A 253 -5.29 -13.03 3.71
N PHE A 254 -4.15 -13.37 3.11
CA PHE A 254 -2.83 -13.08 3.69
C PHE A 254 -2.59 -11.57 3.80
N ALA A 255 -2.98 -10.80 2.78
CA ALA A 255 -2.88 -9.34 2.82
C ALA A 255 -3.77 -8.74 3.91
N ASP A 256 -5.05 -9.15 3.94
CA ASP A 256 -6.01 -8.72 4.95
C ASP A 256 -5.54 -9.06 6.37
N GLN A 257 -5.01 -10.26 6.62
CA GLN A 257 -4.53 -10.67 7.94
C GLN A 257 -3.38 -9.79 8.44
N ARG A 258 -2.38 -9.50 7.60
CA ARG A 258 -1.26 -8.62 7.98
C ARG A 258 -1.74 -7.19 8.22
N ARG A 259 -2.57 -6.67 7.31
CA ARG A 259 -3.10 -5.31 7.42
C ARG A 259 -3.97 -5.12 8.65
N LEU A 260 -4.93 -6.01 8.90
CA LEU A 260 -5.88 -5.91 10.01
C LEU A 260 -5.22 -5.96 11.39
N HIS A 261 -4.07 -6.62 11.52
CA HIS A 261 -3.30 -6.66 12.77
C HIS A 261 -2.79 -5.27 13.19
N ALA A 262 -2.47 -4.41 12.22
CA ALA A 262 -1.89 -3.09 12.47
C ALA A 262 -2.58 -1.98 11.66
N GLU A 263 -3.89 -2.11 11.39
CA GLU A 263 -4.60 -1.18 10.51
C GLU A 263 -4.68 0.24 11.10
N THR A 264 -4.56 1.25 10.23
CA THR A 264 -4.63 2.65 10.66
C THR A 264 -6.09 3.05 10.92
N ARG A 265 -6.52 2.91 12.18
CA ARG A 265 -7.88 3.26 12.63
C ARG A 265 -7.99 4.73 13.02
N LEU A 266 -8.79 5.47 12.27
CA LEU A 266 -9.18 6.83 12.66
C LEU A 266 -10.63 6.88 13.16
N HIS A 267 -10.77 7.32 14.41
CA HIS A 267 -12.05 7.56 15.06
C HIS A 267 -12.61 8.95 14.73
N GLY A 268 -13.93 9.09 14.72
CA GLY A 268 -14.61 10.39 14.55
C GLY A 268 -14.67 10.96 13.13
N LEU A 269 -14.01 10.34 12.15
CA LEU A 269 -14.06 10.79 10.75
C LEU A 269 -15.26 10.20 10.00
N ARG A 270 -16.11 11.10 9.48
CA ARG A 270 -17.33 10.78 8.73
C ARG A 270 -17.13 10.65 7.21
N ARG A 271 -16.03 11.18 6.67
CA ARG A 271 -15.72 11.11 5.23
C ARG A 271 -15.23 9.72 4.86
N TRP A 272 -15.95 9.04 3.97
CA TRP A 272 -15.68 7.65 3.59
C TRP A 272 -14.31 7.48 2.93
N TRP A 273 -13.91 8.41 2.06
CA TRP A 273 -12.68 8.33 1.27
C TRP A 273 -11.41 8.41 2.11
N ILE A 274 -11.45 9.03 3.31
CA ILE A 274 -10.28 9.03 4.22
C ILE A 274 -9.93 7.61 4.66
N ARG A 275 -10.94 6.75 4.85
CA ARG A 275 -10.70 5.36 5.24
C ARG A 275 -9.96 4.59 4.14
N ILE A 276 -10.24 4.93 2.89
CA ILE A 276 -9.60 4.34 1.72
C ILE A 276 -8.19 4.91 1.53
N PHE A 277 -8.01 6.21 1.76
CA PHE A 277 -6.68 6.81 1.79
C PHE A 277 -5.74 6.06 2.75
N PHE A 278 -6.16 5.84 3.99
CA PHE A 278 -5.34 5.09 4.96
C PHE A 278 -5.23 3.61 4.64
N TYR A 279 -6.23 3.01 3.98
CA TYR A 279 -6.09 1.65 3.45
C TYR A 279 -4.94 1.58 2.43
N TYR A 280 -4.85 2.50 1.48
CA TYR A 280 -3.77 2.54 0.51
C TYR A 280 -2.40 2.83 1.14
N VAL A 281 -2.34 3.68 2.17
CA VAL A 281 -1.11 3.88 2.96
C VAL A 281 -0.69 2.57 3.64
N ASP A 282 -1.62 1.85 4.25
CA ASP A 282 -1.33 0.58 4.89
C ASP A 282 -0.84 -0.47 3.89
N VAL A 283 -1.49 -0.56 2.72
CA VAL A 283 -1.07 -1.43 1.61
C VAL A 283 0.32 -1.04 1.10
N GLY A 284 0.62 0.25 0.96
CA GLY A 284 1.95 0.70 0.54
C GLY A 284 3.05 0.28 1.50
N ILE A 285 2.80 0.37 2.82
CA ILE A 285 3.75 -0.09 3.84
C ILE A 285 3.90 -1.61 3.79
N GLU A 286 2.80 -2.35 3.60
CA GLU A 286 2.81 -3.80 3.48
C GLU A 286 3.61 -4.27 2.25
N ASN A 287 3.31 -3.72 1.07
CA ASN A 287 4.02 -3.99 -0.17
C ASN A 287 5.51 -3.65 -0.05
N ALA A 288 5.86 -2.51 0.56
CA ALA A 288 7.25 -2.16 0.84
C ALA A 288 7.94 -3.18 1.77
N GLY A 289 7.22 -3.69 2.78
CA GLY A 289 7.70 -4.75 3.66
C GLY A 289 7.98 -6.06 2.93
N ILE A 290 7.12 -6.43 1.98
CA ILE A 290 7.32 -7.61 1.11
C ILE A 290 8.58 -7.43 0.26
N LEU A 291 8.75 -6.26 -0.38
CA LEU A 291 9.93 -5.94 -1.18
C LEU A 291 11.21 -5.97 -0.35
N TYR A 292 11.20 -5.39 0.85
CA TYR A 292 12.31 -5.42 1.78
C TYR A 292 12.72 -6.85 2.14
N CYS A 293 11.74 -7.70 2.50
CA CYS A 293 12.00 -9.09 2.84
C CYS A 293 12.54 -9.89 1.64
N ALA A 294 12.00 -9.64 0.44
CA ALA A 294 12.49 -10.25 -0.78
C ALA A 294 13.94 -9.84 -1.09
N ALA A 295 14.24 -8.54 -1.02
CA ALA A 295 15.58 -8.00 -1.27
C ALA A 295 16.63 -8.52 -0.27
N LYS A 296 16.23 -8.68 1.01
CA LYS A 296 17.07 -9.24 2.07
C LYS A 296 17.03 -10.77 2.15
N LYS A 297 16.27 -11.44 1.28
CA LYS A 297 16.06 -12.91 1.28
C LYS A 297 15.60 -13.45 2.64
N ILE A 298 14.79 -12.69 3.38
CA ILE A 298 14.25 -13.09 4.67
C ILE A 298 13.17 -14.16 4.45
N PRO A 299 13.27 -15.33 5.10
CA PRO A 299 12.28 -16.38 4.93
C PRO A 299 10.92 -15.93 5.50
N ARG A 300 9.83 -16.39 4.89
CA ARG A 300 8.45 -15.97 5.20
C ARG A 300 8.09 -16.05 6.70
N LYS A 301 8.63 -17.04 7.41
CA LYS A 301 8.40 -17.27 8.84
C LYS A 301 9.01 -16.19 9.74
N GLU A 302 10.01 -15.47 9.23
CA GLU A 302 10.76 -14.42 9.93
C GLU A 302 10.38 -13.02 9.43
N TRP A 303 9.35 -12.90 8.59
CA TRP A 303 8.93 -11.58 8.13
C TRP A 303 8.49 -10.71 9.31
N PRO A 304 8.94 -9.45 9.36
CA PRO A 304 8.59 -8.55 10.44
C PRO A 304 7.08 -8.33 10.48
N ASN A 305 6.52 -8.23 11.68
CA ASN A 305 5.14 -7.83 11.85
C ASN A 305 4.95 -6.41 11.29
N LEU A 306 3.85 -6.16 10.57
CA LEU A 306 3.50 -4.85 10.02
C LEU A 306 3.53 -3.74 11.09
N LEU A 307 3.17 -4.04 12.33
CA LEU A 307 3.25 -3.08 13.44
C LEU A 307 4.69 -2.63 13.70
N GLU A 308 5.65 -3.54 13.66
CA GLU A 308 7.05 -3.23 13.92
C GLU A 308 7.65 -2.43 12.77
N LEU A 309 7.34 -2.83 11.53
CA LEU A 309 7.71 -2.04 10.35
C LEU A 309 7.14 -0.61 10.42
N LYS A 310 5.87 -0.46 10.82
CA LYS A 310 5.26 0.85 11.04
C LYS A 310 5.96 1.64 12.13
N LYS A 311 6.31 1.04 13.27
CA LYS A 311 7.08 1.72 14.33
C LYS A 311 8.42 2.20 13.81
N GLN A 312 9.16 1.37 13.08
CA GLN A 312 10.45 1.74 12.49
C GLN A 312 10.30 2.89 11.49
N LEU A 313 9.28 2.84 10.63
CA LEU A 313 8.97 3.95 9.73
C LEU A 313 8.59 5.22 10.50
N VAL A 314 7.78 5.10 11.56
CA VAL A 314 7.43 6.22 12.42
C VAL A 314 8.67 6.80 13.09
N TYR A 315 9.57 5.98 13.65
CA TYR A 315 10.84 6.45 14.21
C TYR A 315 11.76 7.05 13.15
N HIS A 316 11.77 6.53 11.93
CA HIS A 316 12.52 7.11 10.83
C HIS A 316 11.96 8.49 10.44
N PHE A 317 10.64 8.60 10.26
CA PHE A 317 9.99 9.87 9.92
C PHE A 317 9.99 10.86 11.09
N MET A 318 9.84 10.42 12.34
CA MET A 318 9.90 11.29 13.53
C MET A 318 11.33 11.64 13.95
N GLY A 319 12.24 10.68 13.82
CA GLY A 319 13.68 10.80 14.09
C GLY A 319 14.42 11.56 12.99
N SER A 320 13.83 11.64 11.79
CA SER A 320 14.09 12.77 10.90
C SER A 320 13.63 14.04 11.63
N ARG A 321 14.57 14.79 12.21
CA ARG A 321 14.29 16.00 13.02
C ARG A 321 13.40 17.03 12.29
N ILE A 322 13.27 16.91 10.96
CA ILE A 322 12.36 17.66 10.08
C ILE A 322 10.91 17.55 10.58
N PHE A 323 10.39 16.34 10.84
CA PHE A 323 8.97 16.14 11.16
C PHE A 323 8.61 16.54 12.59
N ALA A 324 9.52 16.34 13.55
CA ALA A 324 9.33 16.71 14.95
C ALA A 324 9.35 18.24 15.14
N VAL A 325 10.27 18.95 14.49
CA VAL A 325 10.45 20.41 14.64
C VAL A 325 9.44 21.21 13.81
N GLU A 326 9.12 20.81 12.56
CA GLU A 326 8.09 21.49 11.74
C GLU A 326 6.68 21.41 12.33
N HIS A 327 6.45 20.45 13.22
CA HIS A 327 5.16 20.24 13.84
C HIS A 327 5.16 20.46 15.37
N GLY A 328 6.28 20.80 16.01
CA GLY A 328 6.34 21.08 17.45
C GLY A 328 6.08 19.85 18.33
N LEU A 329 6.73 18.73 18.06
CA LEU A 329 6.91 17.63 19.03
C LEU A 329 8.18 17.87 19.85
N PRO A 330 8.24 17.41 21.11
CA PRO A 330 9.50 17.35 21.83
C PRO A 330 10.47 16.43 21.08
N PRO A 331 11.77 16.78 21.00
CA PRO A 331 12.78 15.90 20.43
C PRO A 331 12.82 14.58 21.22
N ALA A 332 13.07 13.46 20.54
CA ALA A 332 13.50 12.25 21.22
C ALA A 332 14.82 12.50 21.97
N ASP A 333 14.95 11.84 23.12
CA ASP A 333 16.06 11.86 24.07
C ASP A 333 17.46 11.90 23.42
N GLU A 334 18.41 12.51 24.12
CA GLU A 334 19.78 12.83 23.69
C GLU A 334 20.61 11.60 23.28
N ASN A 335 20.11 10.39 23.54
CA ASN A 335 20.75 9.12 23.21
C ASN A 335 20.38 8.52 21.83
N SER A 336 19.62 9.22 20.98
CA SER A 336 19.35 8.72 19.62
C SER A 336 20.43 9.11 18.60
N ILE A 337 21.06 8.08 18.04
CA ILE A 337 22.23 8.12 17.15
C ILE A 337 21.82 8.56 15.73
N LEU A 338 22.38 9.69 15.26
CA LEU A 338 22.63 10.10 13.85
C LEU A 338 21.42 10.64 12.99
N PRO A 339 21.64 11.22 11.79
CA PRO A 339 21.95 12.66 11.58
C PRO A 339 21.01 13.33 10.54
N ALA A 340 20.51 14.55 10.80
CA ALA A 340 19.68 15.31 9.84
C ALA A 340 20.24 16.72 9.64
N HIS A 341 20.81 17.00 8.46
CA HIS A 341 21.84 18.03 8.29
C HIS A 341 21.44 19.32 7.55
N HIS A 342 20.21 19.55 7.09
CA HIS A 342 19.90 20.82 6.41
C HIS A 342 18.46 21.32 6.62
N ILE A 343 18.19 22.02 7.73
CA ILE A 343 16.93 22.77 7.93
C ILE A 343 17.20 24.25 8.24
N GLU A 344 16.42 25.12 7.62
CA GLU A 344 16.36 26.56 7.88
C GLU A 344 15.68 26.88 9.23
N LYS A 345 16.40 27.45 10.21
CA LYS A 345 15.85 27.99 11.47
C LYS A 345 15.69 29.50 11.39
N ARG A 346 14.47 30.05 11.54
CA ARG A 346 14.26 31.51 11.62
C ARG A 346 14.76 32.10 12.95
N TYR A 347 15.31 33.31 12.91
CA TYR A 347 15.69 34.06 14.11
C TYR A 347 14.46 34.44 14.93
N ALA A 348 14.47 34.14 16.24
CA ALA A 348 13.44 34.60 17.16
C ALA A 348 13.62 36.10 17.45
N GLN A 349 12.57 36.91 17.22
CA GLN A 349 12.56 38.32 17.62
C GLN A 349 12.48 38.42 19.15
N LYS A 350 13.59 38.80 19.81
CA LYS A 350 13.54 39.27 21.20
C LYS A 350 13.16 40.77 21.20
N LYS A 351 12.25 41.18 22.09
CA LYS A 351 11.88 42.61 22.24
C LYS A 351 13.15 43.45 22.51
N GLY A 352 13.44 44.40 21.62
CA GLY A 352 14.33 45.53 21.89
C GLY A 352 15.71 45.57 21.21
N ARG A 353 16.24 44.50 20.60
CA ARG A 353 17.49 44.56 19.80
C ARG A 353 17.52 43.52 18.67
N ASP A 354 17.92 43.95 17.47
CA ASP A 354 18.08 43.07 16.29
C ASP A 354 19.33 42.19 16.43
N SER A 355 19.13 40.90 16.73
CA SER A 355 20.17 39.89 16.96
C SER A 355 20.56 39.08 15.72
N ARG A 356 20.06 39.45 14.53
CA ARG A 356 20.32 38.72 13.28
C ARG A 356 21.78 38.89 12.83
N ARG A 357 22.44 37.78 12.50
CA ARG A 357 23.79 37.79 11.90
C ARG A 357 23.73 38.16 10.40
N LYS A 358 24.85 38.59 9.83
CA LYS A 358 24.98 38.83 8.38
C LYS A 358 24.79 37.51 7.62
N CYS A 359 24.14 37.52 6.46
CA CYS A 359 24.04 36.32 5.63
C CYS A 359 25.42 35.88 5.12
N THR A 360 25.72 34.59 5.28
CA THR A 360 26.94 33.91 4.84
C THR A 360 27.21 34.12 3.37
N LEU A 361 26.26 33.76 2.50
CA LEU A 361 26.44 33.85 1.06
C LEU A 361 26.48 35.31 0.57
N CYS A 362 25.74 36.24 1.19
CA CYS A 362 25.86 37.65 0.83
C CYS A 362 27.22 38.22 1.20
N LEU A 363 27.72 37.91 2.40
CA LEU A 363 29.02 38.39 2.86
C LEU A 363 30.15 37.88 1.95
N ALA A 364 30.12 36.60 1.59
CA ALA A 364 31.09 36.01 0.67
C ALA A 364 31.07 36.65 -0.73
N ASN A 365 29.91 37.17 -1.15
CA ASN A 365 29.75 37.89 -2.41
C ASN A 365 29.92 39.42 -2.27
N GLY A 366 30.48 39.92 -1.16
CA GLY A 366 30.71 41.35 -0.93
C GLY A 366 29.43 42.18 -0.71
N LYS A 367 28.28 41.54 -0.48
CA LYS A 367 26.98 42.20 -0.28
C LYS A 367 26.59 42.21 1.19
N TYR A 368 25.94 43.29 1.63
CA TYR A 368 25.37 43.37 2.96
C TYR A 368 23.90 42.90 2.97
N SER A 369 23.62 41.87 3.77
CA SER A 369 22.25 41.45 4.09
C SER A 369 22.23 40.79 5.46
N LYS A 370 21.14 40.99 6.21
CA LYS A 370 20.91 40.30 7.49
C LYS A 370 20.12 39.02 7.23
N ALA A 371 20.53 37.95 7.88
CA ALA A 371 19.87 36.67 7.74
C ALA A 371 18.57 36.61 8.53
N GLY A 372 17.50 36.22 7.85
CA GLY A 372 16.24 35.83 8.49
C GLY A 372 16.32 34.45 9.13
N SER A 373 17.30 33.64 8.70
CA SER A 373 17.42 32.25 9.12
C SER A 373 18.86 31.77 9.29
N VAL A 374 19.04 30.61 9.92
CA VAL A 374 20.33 29.92 10.07
C VAL A 374 20.18 28.48 9.60
N CYS A 375 21.18 27.96 8.91
CA CYS A 375 21.28 26.53 8.66
C CYS A 375 21.51 25.84 9.99
N ALA A 376 20.76 24.77 10.26
CA ALA A 376 21.02 23.86 11.36
C ALA A 376 21.58 22.56 10.79
N GLY A 377 22.91 22.47 10.73
CA GLY A 377 23.62 21.19 10.72
C GLY A 377 24.31 20.73 9.44
N CYS A 378 24.94 21.58 8.62
CA CYS A 378 25.76 21.08 7.50
C CYS A 378 26.89 20.11 7.94
N GLU A 379 27.30 19.19 7.06
CA GLU A 379 28.49 18.31 7.20
C GLU A 379 29.83 19.07 7.22
N LEU A 380 29.79 20.39 7.00
CA LEU A 380 30.93 21.29 7.10
C LEU A 380 31.15 21.66 8.57
N GLY A 381 32.08 20.96 9.24
CA GLY A 381 32.76 21.34 10.49
C GLY A 381 31.90 21.86 11.66
N ASN A 382 31.91 21.15 12.79
CA ASN A 382 31.39 21.59 14.11
C ASN A 382 29.97 22.21 14.12
N GLY A 383 28.97 21.48 13.63
CA GLY A 383 27.56 21.76 13.98
C GLY A 383 27.02 23.10 13.42
N CYS A 384 27.36 23.36 12.17
CA CYS A 384 27.13 24.58 11.41
C CYS A 384 25.80 25.31 11.72
N CYS A 385 25.91 26.51 12.31
CA CYS A 385 24.83 27.48 12.54
C CYS A 385 24.96 28.67 11.59
N LEU A 386 25.16 28.47 10.27
CA LEU A 386 25.45 29.56 9.35
C LEU A 386 24.20 30.39 8.98
N PRO A 387 24.23 31.72 9.05
CA PRO A 387 23.09 32.59 8.72
C PRO A 387 22.84 32.76 7.21
N PHE A 388 21.57 32.73 6.77
CA PHE A 388 21.15 32.97 5.37
C PHE A 388 19.95 33.93 5.24
N CYS A 389 19.94 34.71 4.16
CA CYS A 389 18.76 35.48 3.73
C CYS A 389 17.80 34.61 2.94
N VAL A 390 16.50 34.75 3.21
CA VAL A 390 15.42 34.17 2.43
C VAL A 390 14.37 35.25 2.22
N GLU A 391 14.51 35.94 1.10
CA GLU A 391 13.58 36.95 0.60
C GLU A 391 12.77 36.36 -0.57
N VAL A 392 11.67 37.01 -0.95
CA VAL A 392 10.77 36.55 -2.04
C VAL A 392 11.54 36.30 -3.35
N ASP A 393 12.45 37.20 -3.71
CA ASP A 393 13.22 37.13 -4.96
C ASP A 393 14.64 36.55 -4.79
N ARG A 394 15.03 36.18 -3.56
CA ARG A 394 16.41 35.78 -3.27
C ARG A 394 16.49 34.81 -2.08
N ASN A 395 16.76 33.54 -2.39
CA ASN A 395 16.94 32.48 -1.40
C ASN A 395 18.42 32.07 -1.29
N CYS A 396 19.16 32.77 -0.43
CA CYS A 396 20.59 32.58 -0.20
C CYS A 396 20.90 31.21 0.43
N TRP A 397 19.93 30.65 1.17
CA TRP A 397 20.05 29.30 1.73
C TRP A 397 20.01 28.23 0.63
N ARG A 398 19.01 28.28 -0.26
CA ARG A 398 18.87 27.32 -1.36
C ARG A 398 20.07 27.37 -2.30
N LEU A 399 20.52 28.57 -2.66
CA LEU A 399 21.68 28.76 -3.52
C LEU A 399 22.94 28.12 -2.92
N PHE A 400 23.21 28.34 -1.63
CA PHE A 400 24.35 27.73 -0.96
C PHE A 400 24.29 26.20 -0.96
N HIS A 401 23.12 25.60 -0.75
CA HIS A 401 22.98 24.13 -0.67
C HIS A 401 22.93 23.43 -2.03
N GLN A 402 22.72 24.16 -3.12
CA GLN A 402 22.82 23.64 -4.48
C GLN A 402 24.26 23.69 -5.04
N MET A 403 25.19 24.32 -4.32
CA MET A 403 26.61 24.41 -4.72
C MET A 403 27.39 23.11 -4.40
N PRO A 404 28.39 22.74 -5.22
CA PRO A 404 29.36 21.70 -4.90
C PRO A 404 30.04 21.92 -3.54
N LEU A 405 30.42 20.84 -2.85
CA LEU A 405 31.02 20.88 -1.51
C LEU A 405 32.25 21.81 -1.42
N ALA A 406 33.17 21.72 -2.39
CA ALA A 406 34.38 22.55 -2.46
C ALA A 406 34.10 24.06 -2.68
N GLN A 407 32.92 24.44 -3.19
CA GLN A 407 32.49 25.83 -3.26
C GLN A 407 31.87 26.28 -1.93
N ARG A 408 31.14 25.39 -1.26
CA ARG A 408 30.56 25.66 0.06
C ARG A 408 31.66 25.91 1.10
N GLU A 409 32.71 25.08 1.14
CA GLU A 409 33.86 25.24 2.05
C GLU A 409 34.50 26.64 1.95
N ARG A 410 34.80 27.09 0.73
CA ARG A 410 35.35 28.44 0.47
C ARG A 410 34.43 29.56 0.96
N VAL A 411 33.13 29.42 0.80
CA VAL A 411 32.14 30.41 1.28
C VAL A 411 32.13 30.48 2.81
N VAL A 412 32.34 29.34 3.50
CA VAL A 412 32.44 29.31 4.97
C VAL A 412 33.72 30.00 5.44
N GLU A 413 34.87 29.69 4.85
CA GLU A 413 36.16 30.30 5.21
C GLU A 413 36.11 31.84 5.11
N ILE A 414 35.55 32.37 4.02
CA ILE A 414 35.39 33.82 3.82
C ILE A 414 34.49 34.43 4.90
N TYR A 415 33.41 33.74 5.26
CA TYR A 415 32.49 34.22 6.28
C TYR A 415 33.12 34.26 7.68
N GLU A 416 33.91 33.24 8.04
CA GLU A 416 34.62 33.17 9.32
C GLU A 416 35.73 34.22 9.43
N ALA A 417 36.52 34.41 8.38
CA ALA A 417 37.52 35.49 8.29
C ALA A 417 36.87 36.88 8.43
N GLY A 418 35.68 37.05 7.82
CA GLY A 418 34.87 38.27 7.93
C GLY A 418 34.30 38.53 9.34
N GLN A 419 34.20 37.51 10.20
CA GLN A 419 33.80 37.66 11.61
C GLN A 419 34.99 38.06 12.50
N ALA A 420 36.17 37.47 12.26
CA ALA A 420 37.38 37.70 13.06
C ALA A 420 37.89 39.15 12.99
N SER A 421 37.80 39.79 11.82
CA SER A 421 38.17 41.20 11.63
C SER A 421 37.33 42.22 12.43
N PHE A 422 36.19 41.80 13.00
CA PHE A 422 35.31 42.63 13.82
C PHE A 422 35.57 42.47 15.33
N LEU A 423 35.98 41.28 15.79
CA LEU A 423 36.27 41.03 17.21
C LEU A 423 37.54 41.75 17.70
N GLY A 424 38.50 42.03 16.81
CA GLY A 424 39.69 42.84 17.13
C GLY A 424 39.41 44.33 17.39
N ARG A 425 38.18 44.82 17.18
CA ARG A 425 37.79 46.23 17.43
C ARG A 425 37.05 46.45 18.75
N LEU A 426 36.74 45.39 19.51
CA LEU A 426 36.15 45.52 20.85
C LEU A 426 37.27 45.46 21.88
N GLY A 427 37.74 46.64 22.30
CA GLY A 427 38.72 46.79 23.39
C GLY A 427 38.25 46.16 24.71
N PRO A 428 39.17 45.95 25.68
CA PRO A 428 38.90 45.16 26.88
C PRO A 428 37.76 45.76 27.74
N PRO A 429 36.98 44.91 28.45
CA PRO A 429 35.81 45.35 29.18
C PRO A 429 36.18 46.23 30.38
N ALA A 430 35.54 47.40 30.48
CA ALA A 430 35.74 48.35 31.56
C ALA A 430 35.39 47.75 32.94
N THR A 431 36.32 47.86 33.88
CA THR A 431 36.16 47.48 35.29
C THR A 431 35.15 48.39 35.99
N LYS A 432 34.04 47.81 36.47
CA LYS A 432 33.03 48.54 37.25
C LYS A 432 33.57 48.86 38.65
N LYS A 433 33.84 50.14 38.93
CA LYS A 433 33.99 50.65 40.31
C LYS A 433 32.65 50.52 41.06
N ARG A 434 32.64 49.76 42.16
CA ARG A 434 31.56 49.77 43.17
C ARG A 434 31.58 51.13 43.88
N ARG A 435 30.47 51.87 43.83
CA ARG A 435 30.24 53.02 44.71
C ARG A 435 29.85 52.52 46.11
N LYS A 436 30.49 53.07 47.14
CA LYS A 436 29.98 53.09 48.52
C LYS A 436 28.88 54.14 48.62
#